data_AF-A0A1S1Y086-F1
#
_entry.id   AF-A0A1S1Y086-F1
#
_cell.length_a   1.000
_cell.length_b   1.000
_cell.length_c   1.000
_cell.angle_alpha   90.00
_cell.angle_beta   90.00
_cell.angle_gamma   90.00
#
_symmetry.space_group_name_H-M   'P 1'
#
loop_
_entity.id
_entity.type
_entity.pdbx_description
1 polymer ?
#
loop_
_entity_poly.entity_id
_entity_poly.type
_entity_poly.pdbx_seq_one_letter_code
_entity_poly.pdbx_strand_id
1 'polypeptide(L)'
;MSCYVECDCECGHEGEEFDRIILSETNFDVTAAQLAHSNMGWFCGFDDLRQNQWPISKDDGVYLLWEKNDYCPVHEKFHSKALYVGKGRMKARIYDHAQNKGFTEEDIVYFTFLEMPNRKAKYIEQLLLDLYDFPLNRAENKGLGNLCAYISQEEADFGS
;
A
#
# COMPACT_ATOMS: atom_id res chain seq x y z
N MET A 1 -16.87 -13.86 14.42
CA MET A 1 -17.62 -13.05 13.44
C MET A 1 -16.57 -12.49 12.52
N SER A 2 -16.65 -12.73 11.21
CA SER A 2 -15.72 -12.08 10.27
C SER A 2 -15.98 -10.58 10.31
N CYS A 3 -14.93 -9.77 10.22
CA CYS A 3 -15.06 -8.31 10.27
C CYS A 3 -15.75 -7.76 9.01
N TYR A 4 -15.75 -8.53 7.92
CA TYR A 4 -16.32 -8.19 6.62
C TYR A 4 -17.03 -9.41 6.02
N VAL A 5 -18.10 -9.18 5.27
CA VAL A 5 -18.90 -10.24 4.61
C VAL A 5 -18.35 -10.57 3.21
N GLU A 6 -17.68 -9.61 2.58
CA GLU A 6 -17.17 -9.71 1.20
C GLU A 6 -15.66 -9.97 1.09
N CYS A 7 -14.96 -10.08 2.22
CA CYS A 7 -13.53 -10.37 2.28
C CYS A 7 -13.27 -11.42 3.37
N ASP A 8 -12.51 -12.47 3.04
CA ASP A 8 -12.06 -13.49 3.99
C ASP A 8 -10.95 -12.99 4.95
N CYS A 9 -10.78 -11.66 5.06
CA CYS A 9 -9.71 -11.02 5.81
C CYS A 9 -10.17 -10.58 7.21
N GLU A 10 -9.26 -10.68 8.18
CA GLU A 10 -9.46 -10.27 9.57
C GLU A 10 -8.58 -9.07 9.92
N CYS A 11 -9.09 -8.14 10.75
CA CYS A 11 -8.33 -6.98 11.19
C CYS A 11 -7.06 -7.39 11.94
N GLY A 12 -5.90 -6.81 11.59
CA GLY A 12 -4.62 -7.10 12.26
C GLY A 12 -3.89 -8.35 11.77
N HIS A 13 -4.38 -8.98 10.71
CA HIS A 13 -3.75 -10.14 10.05
C HIS A 13 -3.32 -9.79 8.62
N GLU A 14 -2.88 -8.54 8.40
CA GLU A 14 -2.47 -8.02 7.10
C GLU A 14 -1.23 -8.78 6.61
N GLY A 15 -1.38 -9.53 5.51
CA GLY A 15 -0.24 -10.08 4.78
C GLY A 15 0.61 -11.11 5.53
N GLU A 16 0.04 -11.90 6.45
CA GLU A 16 0.77 -12.93 7.21
C GLU A 16 1.60 -13.89 6.33
N GLU A 17 1.08 -14.22 5.14
CA GLU A 17 1.82 -15.06 4.19
C GLU A 17 3.09 -14.38 3.68
N PHE A 18 3.04 -13.08 3.41
CA PHE A 18 4.22 -12.29 3.07
C PHE A 18 5.23 -12.32 4.21
N ASP A 19 4.78 -12.08 5.45
CA ASP A 19 5.64 -12.07 6.64
C ASP A 19 6.34 -13.41 6.87
N ARG A 20 5.62 -14.51 6.69
CA ARG A 20 6.18 -15.86 6.79
C ARG A 20 7.26 -16.10 5.75
N ILE A 21 7.01 -15.72 4.50
CA ILE A 21 7.93 -15.97 3.39
C ILE A 21 9.18 -15.09 3.53
N ILE A 22 9.01 -13.78 3.75
CA ILE A 22 10.14 -12.85 3.83
C ILE A 22 11.09 -13.20 4.98
N LEU A 23 10.55 -13.64 6.11
CA LEU A 23 11.31 -14.14 7.27
C LEU A 23 12.09 -15.42 6.94
N SER A 24 11.52 -16.30 6.10
CA SER A 24 12.14 -17.58 5.75
C SER A 24 13.22 -17.46 4.66
N GLU A 25 13.05 -16.52 3.73
CA GLU A 25 13.91 -16.41 2.54
C GLU A 25 15.00 -15.34 2.69
N THR A 26 14.83 -14.40 3.62
CA THR A 26 15.70 -13.23 3.75
C THR A 26 16.01 -12.90 5.21
N ASN A 27 16.92 -11.94 5.41
CA ASN A 27 17.16 -11.30 6.70
C ASN A 27 16.64 -9.85 6.72
N PHE A 28 15.63 -9.55 5.90
CA PHE A 28 15.08 -8.21 5.80
C PHE A 28 14.18 -7.95 7.00
N ASP A 29 14.41 -6.83 7.67
CA ASP A 29 13.54 -6.32 8.73
C ASP A 29 12.38 -5.53 8.09
N VAL A 30 11.46 -6.26 7.47
CA VAL A 30 10.28 -5.72 6.79
C VAL A 30 9.08 -6.64 7.04
N THR A 31 7.96 -6.06 7.46
CA THR A 31 6.66 -6.75 7.59
C THR A 31 5.59 -6.13 6.69
N ALA A 32 4.52 -6.89 6.44
CA ALA A 32 3.32 -6.43 5.77
C ALA A 32 2.68 -5.24 6.52
N ALA A 33 2.68 -5.27 7.85
CA ALA A 33 2.23 -4.14 8.66
C ALA A 33 3.09 -2.88 8.40
N GLN A 34 4.42 -2.99 8.32
CA GLN A 34 5.26 -1.84 7.97
C GLN A 34 4.95 -1.34 6.56
N LEU A 35 4.73 -2.24 5.59
CA LEU A 35 4.36 -1.86 4.23
C LEU A 35 2.99 -1.15 4.17
N ALA A 36 2.05 -1.55 5.00
CA ALA A 36 0.68 -1.04 5.05
C ALA A 36 0.50 0.26 5.86
N HIS A 37 1.42 0.56 6.78
CA HIS A 37 1.22 1.64 7.76
C HIS A 37 2.33 2.69 7.79
N SER A 38 3.44 2.52 7.08
CA SER A 38 4.56 3.47 7.16
C SER A 38 4.45 4.62 6.15
N ASN A 39 4.71 5.82 6.64
CA ASN A 39 4.76 7.07 5.88
C ASN A 39 3.51 7.25 5.00
N MET A 40 2.34 7.08 5.62
CA MET A 40 1.08 7.13 4.92
C MET A 40 0.75 8.55 4.50
N GLY A 41 0.12 8.68 3.33
CA GLY A 41 -0.54 9.90 2.90
C GLY A 41 -1.61 9.57 1.87
N TRP A 42 -2.22 10.60 1.30
CA TRP A 42 -3.24 10.41 0.27
C TRP A 42 -3.26 11.56 -0.73
N PHE A 43 -3.93 11.35 -1.85
CA PHE A 43 -4.21 12.39 -2.84
C PHE A 43 -5.57 12.15 -3.49
N CYS A 44 -6.26 13.23 -3.83
CA CYS A 44 -7.47 13.23 -4.64
C CYS A 44 -7.14 13.89 -5.98
N GLY A 45 -6.59 13.11 -6.92
CA GLY A 45 -5.94 13.65 -8.12
C GLY A 45 -4.57 14.29 -7.88
N PHE A 46 -4.00 14.91 -8.93
CA PHE A 46 -2.60 15.33 -8.92
C PHE A 46 -2.31 16.64 -8.15
N ASP A 47 -3.26 17.56 -8.12
CA ASP A 47 -3.02 18.90 -7.57
C ASP A 47 -2.84 18.91 -6.05
N ASP A 48 -3.42 17.95 -5.33
CA ASP A 48 -3.21 17.78 -3.87
C ASP A 48 -1.75 17.50 -3.53
N LEU A 49 -1.07 16.63 -4.29
CA LEU A 49 0.35 16.36 -4.07
C LEU A 49 1.24 17.59 -4.34
N ARG A 50 0.84 18.47 -5.27
CA ARG A 50 1.61 19.69 -5.59
C ARG A 50 1.60 20.70 -4.46
N GLN A 51 0.57 20.68 -3.62
CA GLN A 51 0.53 21.50 -2.40
C GLN A 51 1.55 21.03 -1.35
N ASN A 52 2.26 19.92 -1.61
CA ASN A 52 3.34 19.38 -0.80
C ASN A 52 2.92 19.14 0.67
N GLN A 53 1.68 18.68 0.84
CA GLN A 53 1.09 18.37 2.16
C GLN A 53 1.80 17.19 2.83
N TRP A 54 2.28 16.22 2.05
CA TRP A 54 2.93 15.01 2.57
C TRP A 54 4.45 15.05 2.42
N PRO A 55 5.23 14.69 3.47
CA PRO A 55 6.69 14.65 3.43
C PRO A 55 7.23 13.40 2.70
N ILE A 56 6.85 13.21 1.43
CA ILE A 56 7.26 12.04 0.65
C ILE A 56 8.76 12.08 0.35
N SER A 57 9.45 10.99 0.68
CA SER A 57 10.90 10.87 0.49
C SER A 57 11.31 10.85 -0.98
N LYS A 58 12.50 11.42 -1.25
CA LYS A 58 13.12 11.44 -2.59
C LYS A 58 13.99 10.21 -2.87
N ASP A 59 14.21 9.39 -1.86
CA ASP A 59 15.08 8.22 -1.90
C ASP A 59 14.37 7.02 -2.54
N ASP A 60 15.12 5.94 -2.73
CA ASP A 60 14.58 4.69 -3.25
C ASP A 60 13.85 3.90 -2.15
N GLY A 61 12.78 3.23 -2.55
CA GLY A 61 12.03 2.36 -1.66
C GLY A 61 11.02 1.51 -2.40
N VAL A 62 10.11 0.92 -1.61
CA VAL A 62 8.87 0.29 -2.08
C VAL A 62 7.70 1.15 -1.63
N TYR A 63 6.66 1.24 -2.45
CA TYR A 63 5.43 1.95 -2.13
C TYR A 63 4.23 1.14 -2.59
N LEU A 64 3.11 1.36 -1.90
CA LEU A 64 1.81 0.79 -2.27
C LEU A 64 0.81 1.92 -2.46
N LEU A 65 -0.16 1.70 -3.36
CA LEU A 65 -1.34 2.53 -3.50
C LEU A 65 -2.54 1.74 -3.02
N TRP A 66 -3.46 2.40 -2.33
CA TRP A 66 -4.60 1.78 -1.68
C TRP A 66 -5.89 2.53 -2.01
N GLU A 67 -6.97 1.76 -2.11
CA GLU A 67 -8.34 2.26 -2.16
C GLU A 67 -9.05 1.88 -0.88
N LYS A 68 -9.77 2.83 -0.30
CA LYS A 68 -10.64 2.61 0.85
C LYS A 68 -12.00 2.12 0.38
N ASN A 69 -12.43 0.95 0.81
CA ASN A 69 -13.63 0.30 0.25
C ASN A 69 -14.69 -0.09 1.29
N ASP A 70 -14.37 -0.17 2.59
CA ASP A 70 -15.36 -0.45 3.64
C ASP A 70 -14.90 0.09 5.01
N TYR A 71 -15.73 -0.05 6.05
CA TYR A 71 -15.43 0.33 7.42
C TYR A 71 -15.90 -0.74 8.41
N CYS A 72 -14.99 -1.24 9.25
CA CYS A 72 -15.36 -2.12 10.36
C CYS A 72 -15.76 -1.29 11.58
N PRO A 73 -17.04 -1.32 12.00
CA PRO A 73 -17.49 -0.58 13.17
C PRO A 73 -17.02 -1.21 14.49
N VAL A 74 -16.56 -2.47 14.49
CA VAL A 74 -16.10 -3.16 15.70
C VAL A 74 -14.70 -2.68 16.09
N HIS A 75 -13.82 -2.48 15.10
CA HIS A 75 -12.44 -2.06 15.32
C HIS A 75 -12.20 -0.60 14.96
N GLU A 76 -13.24 0.11 14.53
CA GLU A 76 -13.22 1.52 14.12
C GLU A 76 -12.15 1.82 13.06
N LYS A 77 -11.96 0.88 12.13
CA LYS A 77 -10.95 0.96 11.07
C LYS A 77 -11.57 0.89 9.70
N PHE A 78 -11.02 1.68 8.79
CA PHE A 78 -11.28 1.57 7.37
C PHE A 78 -10.60 0.34 6.79
N HIS A 79 -11.34 -0.42 6.01
CA HIS A 79 -10.77 -1.46 5.16
C HIS A 79 -10.24 -0.80 3.89
N SER A 80 -9.00 -1.13 3.54
CA SER A 80 -8.37 -0.67 2.31
C SER A 80 -7.76 -1.83 1.54
N LYS A 81 -7.96 -1.86 0.23
CA LYS A 81 -7.37 -2.86 -0.68
C LYS A 81 -6.18 -2.26 -1.41
N ALA A 82 -5.11 -3.04 -1.57
CA ALA A 82 -3.96 -2.60 -2.35
C ALA A 82 -4.30 -2.61 -3.86
N LEU A 83 -4.11 -1.47 -4.51
CA LEU A 83 -4.34 -1.30 -5.95
C LEU A 83 -3.08 -1.52 -6.77
N TYR A 84 -1.93 -1.14 -6.21
CA TYR A 84 -0.66 -1.10 -6.90
C TYR A 84 0.50 -1.29 -5.92
N VAL A 85 1.54 -1.99 -6.37
CA VAL A 85 2.85 -2.01 -5.71
C VAL A 85 3.92 -1.54 -6.70
N GLY A 86 4.86 -0.74 -6.21
CA GLY A 86 5.99 -0.31 -7.03
C GLY A 86 7.24 -0.02 -6.24
N LYS A 87 8.35 0.11 -6.96
CA LYS A 87 9.65 0.54 -6.40
C LYS A 87 10.32 1.70 -7.13
N GLY A 88 11.32 2.26 -6.47
CA GLY A 88 12.22 3.28 -6.97
C GLY A 88 12.09 4.59 -6.19
N ARG A 89 12.45 5.71 -6.82
CA ARG A 89 12.41 7.04 -6.20
C ARG A 89 10.99 7.44 -5.84
N MET A 90 10.64 7.32 -4.56
CA MET A 90 9.24 7.27 -4.11
C MET A 90 8.45 8.52 -4.51
N LYS A 91 8.96 9.72 -4.18
CA LYS A 91 8.30 10.98 -4.57
C LYS A 91 8.06 11.08 -6.08
N ALA A 92 9.06 10.78 -6.89
CA ALA A 92 8.90 10.86 -8.35
C ALA A 92 7.85 9.86 -8.87
N ARG A 93 7.83 8.65 -8.31
CA ARG A 93 6.90 7.58 -8.70
C ARG A 93 5.46 7.85 -8.28
N ILE A 94 5.23 8.29 -7.04
CA ILE A 94 3.88 8.60 -6.54
C ILE A 94 3.27 9.77 -7.33
N TYR A 95 4.07 10.81 -7.62
CA TYR A 95 3.62 11.94 -8.45
C TYR A 95 3.30 11.50 -9.89
N ASP A 96 4.11 10.63 -10.48
CA ASP A 96 3.86 10.08 -11.82
C ASP A 96 2.55 9.29 -11.86
N HIS A 97 2.25 8.48 -10.85
CA HIS A 97 0.98 7.76 -10.78
C HIS A 97 -0.21 8.68 -10.61
N ALA A 98 -0.13 9.65 -9.69
CA ALA A 98 -1.20 10.63 -9.50
C ALA A 98 -1.52 11.40 -10.79
N GLN A 99 -0.51 11.65 -11.64
CA GLN A 99 -0.68 12.33 -12.91
C GLN A 99 -1.18 11.41 -14.05
N ASN A 100 -0.69 10.16 -14.12
CA ASN A 100 -0.77 9.35 -15.33
C ASN A 100 -1.58 8.05 -15.20
N LYS A 101 -1.99 7.62 -13.99
CA LYS A 101 -2.78 6.39 -13.80
C LYS A 101 -4.28 6.56 -14.05
N GLY A 102 -4.74 7.80 -14.24
CA GLY A 102 -6.15 8.09 -14.55
C GLY A 102 -7.07 8.14 -13.33
N PHE A 103 -6.52 8.37 -12.13
CA PHE A 103 -7.31 8.67 -10.95
C PHE A 103 -8.06 9.99 -11.15
N THR A 104 -9.33 10.03 -10.78
CA THR A 104 -10.16 11.23 -10.89
C THR A 104 -10.05 12.09 -9.63
N GLU A 105 -10.55 13.33 -9.68
CA GLU A 105 -10.66 14.20 -8.50
C GLU A 105 -11.70 13.71 -7.48
N GLU A 106 -12.44 12.64 -7.79
CA GLU A 106 -13.41 12.01 -6.87
C GLU A 106 -12.80 10.80 -6.15
N ASP A 107 -11.65 10.29 -6.62
CA ASP A 107 -11.00 9.09 -6.09
C ASP A 107 -9.89 9.48 -5.09
N ILE A 108 -10.14 9.28 -3.79
CA ILE A 108 -9.08 9.38 -2.78
C ILE A 108 -8.22 8.13 -2.86
N VAL A 109 -6.96 8.32 -3.25
CA VAL A 109 -5.96 7.26 -3.28
C VAL A 109 -5.00 7.46 -2.12
N TYR A 110 -4.91 6.46 -1.26
CA TYR A 110 -3.93 6.43 -0.19
C TYR A 110 -2.63 5.82 -0.72
N PHE A 111 -1.50 6.22 -0.13
CA PHE A 111 -0.21 5.61 -0.41
C PHE A 111 0.55 5.38 0.89
N THR A 112 1.42 4.39 0.86
CA THR A 112 2.40 4.11 1.92
C THR A 112 3.75 3.89 1.27
N PHE A 113 4.84 4.10 2.00
CA PHE A 113 6.17 3.82 1.49
C PHE A 113 7.18 3.46 2.58
N LEU A 114 8.17 2.67 2.18
CA LEU A 114 9.32 2.30 3.00
C LEU A 114 10.61 2.55 2.23
N GLU A 115 11.47 3.39 2.81
CA GLU A 115 12.83 3.60 2.35
C GLU A 115 13.66 2.33 2.49
N MET A 116 14.29 1.91 1.38
CA MET A 116 15.19 0.76 1.41
C MET A 116 16.07 0.69 0.16
N PRO A 117 17.22 0.00 0.23
CA PRO A 117 18.06 -0.22 -0.94
C PRO A 117 17.30 -0.88 -2.09
N ASN A 118 17.57 -0.43 -3.32
CA ASN A 118 16.89 -0.89 -4.55
C ASN A 118 16.81 -2.42 -4.70
N ARG A 119 17.83 -3.16 -4.28
CA ARG A 119 17.85 -4.62 -4.36
C ARG A 119 16.83 -5.26 -3.41
N LYS A 120 16.64 -4.72 -2.21
CA LYS A 120 15.60 -5.17 -1.27
C LYS A 120 14.21 -4.83 -1.82
N ALA A 121 14.03 -3.61 -2.31
CA ALA A 121 12.76 -3.18 -2.91
C ALA A 121 12.33 -4.06 -4.10
N LYS A 122 13.28 -4.48 -4.96
CA LYS A 122 13.03 -5.44 -6.06
C LYS A 122 12.49 -6.77 -5.57
N TYR A 123 13.08 -7.30 -4.50
CA TYR A 123 12.65 -8.57 -3.93
C TYR A 123 11.24 -8.47 -3.37
N ILE A 124 11.01 -7.42 -2.55
CA ILE A 124 9.73 -7.21 -1.88
C ILE A 124 8.61 -6.95 -2.89
N GLU A 125 8.83 -6.10 -3.89
CA GLU A 125 7.86 -5.86 -4.96
C GLU A 125 7.51 -7.17 -5.69
N GLN A 126 8.52 -7.99 -6.05
CA GLN A 126 8.27 -9.26 -6.75
C GLN A 126 7.50 -10.25 -5.86
N LEU A 127 7.90 -10.41 -4.60
CA LEU A 127 7.21 -11.29 -3.66
C LEU A 127 5.75 -10.87 -3.50
N LEU A 128 5.47 -9.57 -3.40
CA LEU A 128 4.11 -9.07 -3.34
C LEU A 128 3.33 -9.44 -4.61
N LEU A 129 3.88 -9.18 -5.81
CA LEU A 129 3.25 -9.49 -7.10
C LEU A 129 3.03 -11.00 -7.35
N ASP A 130 3.81 -11.85 -6.72
CA ASP A 130 3.66 -13.30 -6.79
C ASP A 130 2.55 -13.82 -5.85
N LEU A 131 2.27 -13.12 -4.75
CA LEU A 131 1.28 -13.51 -3.74
C LEU A 131 -0.11 -12.90 -4.00
N TYR A 132 -0.15 -11.59 -4.29
CA TYR A 132 -1.38 -10.81 -4.31
C TYR A 132 -1.70 -10.25 -5.69
N ASP A 133 -2.99 -10.06 -5.96
CA ASP A 133 -3.48 -9.37 -7.15
C ASP A 133 -3.47 -7.85 -6.91
N PHE A 134 -2.70 -7.13 -7.73
CA PHE A 134 -2.68 -5.67 -7.77
C PHE A 134 -3.30 -5.17 -9.09
N PRO A 135 -4.58 -4.73 -9.09
CA PRO A 135 -5.33 -4.41 -10.32
C PRO A 135 -4.65 -3.41 -11.26
N LEU A 136 -3.80 -2.51 -10.74
CA LEU A 136 -3.11 -1.50 -11.54
C LEU A 136 -1.69 -1.91 -11.99
N ASN A 137 -1.16 -3.05 -11.54
CA ASN A 137 0.08 -3.65 -12.05
C ASN A 137 -0.23 -4.50 -13.29
N ARG A 138 0.07 -3.97 -14.48
CA ARG A 138 -0.25 -4.62 -15.76
C ARG A 138 0.66 -5.78 -16.15
N ALA A 139 1.84 -5.87 -15.55
CA ALA A 139 2.85 -6.87 -15.85
C ALA A 139 3.28 -7.54 -14.55
N GLU A 140 3.68 -8.81 -14.65
CA GLU A 140 4.25 -9.61 -13.56
C GLU A 140 3.32 -9.83 -12.33
N ASN A 141 2.08 -9.34 -12.39
CA ASN A 141 1.03 -9.54 -11.39
C ASN A 141 0.36 -10.91 -11.57
N LYS A 142 0.92 -11.94 -10.92
CA LYS A 142 0.45 -13.34 -11.02
C LYS A 142 -0.26 -13.82 -9.76
N GLY A 143 -0.12 -13.07 -8.67
CA GLY A 143 -0.77 -13.34 -7.40
C GLY A 143 -2.29 -13.35 -7.52
N LEU A 144 -2.92 -14.09 -6.62
CA LEU A 144 -4.37 -14.26 -6.56
C LEU A 144 -4.95 -13.87 -5.20
N GLY A 145 -4.09 -13.65 -4.20
CA GLY A 145 -4.48 -13.19 -2.89
C GLY A 145 -4.92 -11.72 -2.91
N ASN A 146 -5.67 -11.32 -1.89
CA ASN A 146 -6.00 -9.91 -1.68
C ASN A 146 -5.10 -9.36 -0.56
N LEU A 147 -4.30 -8.33 -0.88
CA LEU A 147 -3.59 -7.59 0.16
C LEU A 147 -4.50 -6.46 0.68
N CYS A 148 -4.90 -6.58 1.93
CA CYS A 148 -5.73 -5.60 2.61
C CYS A 148 -4.97 -4.96 3.79
N ALA A 149 -5.31 -3.72 4.10
CA ALA A 149 -4.84 -2.97 5.25
C ALA A 149 -6.02 -2.38 6.03
N TYR A 150 -5.83 -2.10 7.32
CA TYR A 150 -6.87 -1.56 8.19
C TYR A 150 -6.43 -0.23 8.79
N ILE A 151 -6.87 0.84 8.15
CA ILE A 151 -6.39 2.21 8.40
C ILE A 151 -7.31 2.88 9.44
N SER A 152 -6.73 3.42 10.50
CA SER A 152 -7.48 4.23 11.47
C SER A 152 -7.93 5.57 10.86
N GLN A 153 -8.90 6.23 11.49
CA GLN A 153 -9.28 7.59 11.09
C GLN A 153 -8.10 8.56 11.18
N GLU A 154 -7.25 8.44 12.20
CA GLU A 154 -6.09 9.30 12.40
C GLU A 154 -5.06 9.15 11.28
N GLU A 155 -4.72 7.93 10.90
CA GLU A 155 -3.83 7.66 9.75
C GLU A 155 -4.43 8.16 8.44
N ALA A 156 -5.74 7.99 8.25
CA ALA A 156 -6.43 8.43 7.05
C ALA A 156 -6.45 9.97 6.92
N ASP A 157 -6.58 10.70 8.02
CA ASP A 157 -6.66 12.16 8.02
C ASP A 157 -5.27 12.82 8.02
N PHE A 158 -4.34 12.27 8.79
CA PHE A 158 -3.07 12.93 9.12
C PHE A 158 -1.82 12.16 8.68
N GLY A 159 -1.97 10.99 8.08
CA GLY A 159 -0.85 10.15 7.68
C GLY A 159 -0.13 9.50 8.86
N SER A 160 1.08 9.00 8.61
CA SER A 160 1.96 8.38 9.62
C SER A 160 3.43 8.73 9.45
#